data_AF-A0AAJ2WQM9-F1
#
_entry.id   AF-A0AAJ2WQM9-F1
#
_cell.length_a   1.000
_cell.length_b   1.000
_cell.length_c   1.000
_cell.angle_alpha   90.00
_cell.angle_beta   90.00
_cell.angle_gamma   90.00
#
_symmetry.space_group_name_H-M   'P 1'
#
loop_
_entity.id
_entity.type
_entity.pdbx_description
1 polymer ?
#
loop_
_entity_poly.entity_id
_entity_poly.type
_entity_poly.pdbx_seq_one_letter_code
_entity_poly.pdbx_strand_id
1 'polypeptide(L)'
;MSDAQSRDEERAARLAAQRRAWNDAHPTYYAEYRDRNREEIRRKNREYMRDQAQRGRDEKARRQKGIDRAKAWAKEHPEERQQARERYKQKHPEAYKQAQRDYYHRNREAIAERRRAREAADPDKANEARRRAVDRAREAGRDSAWSPTPDQRATYRERENEARRMARRRARAGLPERQLHRVHAPERRHNDAAADAFFAQKRTGEDIALIRAQDEPTPPELVHALQERSENRRVVREILAIADEYFVEHEVELRARVAEVSRARFRGGMLPLDVYTEPRRHALEFASRGYLRASVASPTSSLTVFRWLTTDRAKRGPDISL
;
A
#
# COMPACT_ATOMS: atom_id res chain seq x y z
N MET A 1 13.82 -3.02 54.77
CA MET A 1 13.40 -2.15 53.65
C MET A 1 11.90 -2.24 53.34
N SER A 2 11.17 -3.27 53.83
CA SER A 2 9.72 -3.48 53.60
C SER A 2 8.78 -2.58 54.41
N ASP A 3 9.12 -2.27 55.67
CA ASP A 3 8.17 -1.61 56.59
C ASP A 3 7.95 -0.12 56.29
N ALA A 4 8.92 0.55 55.67
CA ALA A 4 8.80 1.95 55.27
C ALA A 4 7.89 2.12 54.05
N GLN A 5 7.98 1.19 53.08
CA GLN A 5 7.11 1.17 51.89
C GLN A 5 5.66 0.85 52.29
N SER A 6 5.46 -0.07 53.23
CA SER A 6 4.14 -0.40 53.80
C SER A 6 3.48 0.81 54.50
N ARG A 7 4.25 1.60 55.26
CA ARG A 7 3.76 2.81 55.92
C ARG A 7 3.40 3.93 54.94
N ASP A 8 4.15 4.08 53.86
CA ASP A 8 3.85 5.06 52.80
C ASP A 8 2.61 4.67 52.00
N GLU A 9 2.42 3.38 51.75
CA GLU A 9 1.21 2.83 51.12
C GLU A 9 -0.04 2.98 52.01
N GLU A 10 0.07 2.71 53.31
CA GLU A 10 -1.02 2.95 54.27
C GLU A 10 -1.39 4.43 54.38
N ARG A 11 -0.39 5.31 54.36
CA ARG A 11 -0.60 6.77 54.37
C ARG A 11 -1.28 7.23 53.08
N ALA A 12 -0.85 6.71 51.93
CA ALA A 12 -1.48 6.97 50.64
C ALA A 12 -2.93 6.47 50.60
N ALA A 13 -3.21 5.28 51.15
CA ALA A 13 -4.54 4.71 51.25
C ALA A 13 -5.47 5.55 52.14
N ARG A 14 -4.99 6.05 53.28
CA ARG A 14 -5.75 6.97 54.15
C ARG A 14 -6.07 8.30 53.47
N LEU A 15 -5.10 8.88 52.77
CA LEU A 15 -5.31 10.12 52.00
C LEU A 15 -6.27 9.92 50.83
N ALA A 16 -6.20 8.77 50.14
CA ALA A 16 -7.14 8.41 49.09
C ALA A 16 -8.56 8.21 49.64
N ALA A 17 -8.71 7.56 50.81
CA ALA A 17 -9.99 7.37 51.48
C ALA A 17 -10.59 8.72 51.95
N GLN A 18 -9.78 9.61 52.53
CA GLN A 18 -10.22 10.97 52.88
C GLN A 18 -10.66 11.76 51.65
N ARG A 19 -9.89 11.69 50.55
CA ARG A 19 -10.25 12.35 49.30
C ARG A 19 -11.55 11.80 48.70
N ARG A 20 -11.77 10.49 48.77
CA ARG A 20 -13.03 9.86 48.35
C ARG A 20 -14.19 10.34 49.21
N ALA A 21 -14.09 10.25 50.54
CA ALA A 21 -15.12 10.73 51.46
C ALA A 21 -15.46 12.22 51.25
N TRP A 22 -14.46 13.05 50.94
CA TRP A 22 -14.66 14.46 50.65
C TRP A 22 -15.38 14.69 49.30
N ASN A 23 -14.99 13.95 48.26
CA ASN A 23 -15.65 14.00 46.95
C ASN A 23 -17.10 13.51 47.01
N ASP A 24 -17.36 12.46 47.78
CA ASP A 24 -18.70 11.90 47.98
C ASP A 24 -19.60 12.87 48.75
N ALA A 25 -19.04 13.61 49.72
CA ALA A 25 -19.76 14.66 50.45
C ALA A 25 -19.96 15.95 49.62
N HIS A 26 -19.13 16.20 48.60
CA HIS A 26 -19.18 17.41 47.76
C HIS A 26 -19.18 17.09 46.26
N PRO A 27 -20.22 16.39 45.75
CA PRO A 27 -20.23 15.86 44.39
C PRO A 27 -20.19 16.94 43.30
N THR A 28 -20.73 18.14 43.55
CA THR A 28 -20.77 19.25 42.59
C THR A 28 -19.60 20.23 42.71
N TYR A 29 -18.79 20.14 43.77
CA TYR A 29 -17.78 21.16 44.08
C TYR A 29 -16.78 21.37 42.94
N TYR A 30 -16.24 20.31 42.36
CA TYR A 30 -15.24 20.45 41.29
C TYR A 30 -15.85 20.96 39.99
N ALA A 31 -17.12 20.67 39.72
CA ALA A 31 -17.85 21.20 38.57
C ALA A 31 -18.05 22.72 38.76
N GLU A 32 -18.58 23.14 39.90
CA GLU A 32 -18.78 24.55 40.24
C GLU A 32 -17.47 25.33 40.36
N TYR A 33 -16.41 24.71 40.88
CA TYR A 33 -15.08 25.31 40.93
C TYR A 33 -14.50 25.51 39.53
N ARG A 34 -14.67 24.51 38.65
CA ARG A 34 -14.21 24.59 37.26
C ARG A 34 -14.99 25.62 36.46
N ASP A 35 -16.28 25.78 36.72
CA ASP A 35 -17.13 26.78 36.07
C ASP A 35 -16.79 28.19 36.57
N ARG A 36 -16.66 28.38 37.89
CA ARG A 36 -16.25 29.66 38.48
C ARG A 36 -14.84 30.10 38.07
N ASN A 37 -13.90 29.16 37.93
CA ASN A 37 -12.49 29.44 37.61
C ASN A 37 -12.13 29.11 36.16
N ARG A 38 -13.12 28.95 35.27
CA ARG A 38 -12.92 28.47 33.90
C ARG A 38 -11.92 29.30 33.12
N GLU A 39 -12.02 30.62 33.25
CA GLU A 39 -11.16 31.57 32.54
C GLU A 39 -9.75 31.59 33.11
N GLU A 40 -9.62 31.54 34.44
CA GLU A 40 -8.32 31.49 35.10
C GLU A 40 -7.57 30.19 34.77
N ILE A 41 -8.25 29.05 34.78
CA ILE A 41 -7.69 27.76 34.38
C ILE A 41 -7.23 27.82 32.92
N ARG A 42 -8.02 28.41 32.01
CA ARG A 42 -7.64 28.60 30.60
C ARG A 42 -6.46 29.55 30.44
N ARG A 43 -6.35 30.60 31.25
CA ARG A 43 -5.22 31.53 31.25
C ARG A 43 -3.94 30.83 31.71
N LYS A 44 -3.97 30.18 32.87
CA LYS A 44 -2.85 29.41 33.44
C LYS A 44 -2.37 28.30 32.49
N ASN A 45 -3.30 27.59 31.83
CA ASN A 45 -2.93 26.57 30.84
C ASN A 45 -2.25 27.19 29.60
N ARG A 46 -2.77 28.30 29.08
CA ARG A 46 -2.12 29.02 27.97
C ARG A 46 -0.72 29.50 28.34
N GLU A 47 -0.53 30.02 29.54
CA GLU A 47 0.78 30.43 30.07
C GLU A 47 1.72 29.23 30.24
N TYR A 48 1.23 28.13 30.81
CA TYR A 48 2.00 26.89 30.93
C TYR A 48 2.47 26.35 29.58
N MET A 49 1.58 26.29 28.58
CA MET A 49 1.93 25.84 27.24
C MET A 49 2.93 26.79 26.55
N ARG A 50 2.83 28.10 26.79
CA ARG A 50 3.81 29.08 26.31
C ARG A 50 5.17 28.87 26.95
N ASP A 51 5.22 28.68 28.27
CA ASP A 51 6.47 28.42 29.01
C ASP A 51 7.12 27.09 28.57
N GLN A 52 6.34 26.03 28.40
CA GLN A 52 6.82 24.75 27.87
C GLN A 52 7.39 24.89 26.45
N ALA A 53 6.68 25.61 25.57
CA ALA A 53 7.17 25.89 24.23
C ALA A 53 8.47 26.72 24.25
N GLN A 54 8.56 27.70 25.16
CA GLN A 54 9.75 28.52 25.33
C GLN A 54 10.93 27.69 25.85
N ARG A 55 10.74 26.87 26.89
CA ARG A 55 11.77 25.93 27.38
C ARG A 55 12.25 24.98 26.29
N GLY A 56 11.34 24.47 25.47
CA GLY A 56 11.69 23.64 24.32
C GLY A 56 12.54 24.37 23.28
N ARG A 57 12.23 25.65 23.00
CA ARG A 57 13.04 26.50 22.11
C ARG A 57 14.41 26.80 22.71
N ASP A 58 14.47 27.15 23.98
CA ASP A 58 15.72 27.47 24.67
C ASP A 58 16.63 26.25 24.78
N GLU A 59 16.06 25.08 25.04
CA GLU A 59 16.80 23.83 25.01
C GLU A 59 17.33 23.51 23.61
N LYS A 60 16.49 23.64 22.58
CA LYS A 60 16.92 23.48 21.19
C LYS A 60 18.04 24.45 20.82
N ALA A 61 17.94 25.71 21.24
CA ALA A 61 18.96 26.73 21.02
C ALA A 61 20.27 26.39 21.76
N ARG A 62 20.20 25.89 23.00
CA ARG A 62 21.38 25.42 23.74
C ARG A 62 22.05 24.22 23.06
N ARG A 63 21.26 23.23 22.61
CA ARG A 63 21.78 22.08 21.85
C ARG A 63 22.42 22.53 20.54
N GLN A 64 21.78 23.45 19.82
CA GLN A 64 22.30 24.01 18.57
C GLN A 64 23.63 24.73 18.78
N LYS A 65 23.73 25.60 19.80
CA LYS A 65 25.00 26.24 20.21
C LYS A 65 26.09 25.21 20.56
N GLY A 66 25.73 24.06 21.14
CA GLY A 66 26.66 22.96 21.39
C GLY A 66 27.14 22.31 20.09
N ILE A 67 26.22 22.03 19.16
CA ILE A 67 26.52 21.47 17.84
C ILE A 67 27.41 22.43 17.04
N ASP A 68 27.13 23.73 17.07
CA ASP A 68 27.89 24.71 16.30
C ASP A 68 29.30 24.90 16.85
N ARG A 69 29.47 24.88 18.18
CA ARG A 69 30.80 24.81 18.81
C ARG A 69 31.56 23.56 18.44
N ALA A 70 30.91 22.39 18.47
CA ALA A 70 31.54 21.14 18.05
C ALA A 70 31.91 21.15 16.56
N LYS A 71 31.10 21.76 15.70
CA LYS A 71 31.42 21.95 14.28
C LYS A 71 32.58 22.91 14.06
N ALA A 72 32.64 24.02 14.80
CA ALA A 72 33.74 24.98 14.75
C ALA A 72 35.05 24.32 15.19
N TRP A 73 35.05 23.65 16.34
CA TRP A 73 36.18 22.85 16.80
C TRP A 73 36.61 21.81 15.77
N ALA A 74 35.66 21.09 15.18
CA ALA A 74 35.94 20.06 14.19
C ALA A 74 36.40 20.61 12.82
N LYS A 75 36.29 21.94 12.59
CA LYS A 75 36.86 22.63 11.43
C LYS A 75 38.30 23.08 11.72
N GLU A 76 38.56 23.53 12.94
CA GLU A 76 39.88 23.93 13.41
C GLU A 76 40.82 22.73 13.66
N HIS A 77 40.25 21.58 14.07
CA HIS A 77 40.99 20.35 14.38
C HIS A 77 40.55 19.16 13.50
N PRO A 78 40.84 19.19 12.19
CA PRO A 78 40.39 18.14 11.27
C PRO A 78 41.06 16.78 11.56
N GLU A 79 42.33 16.77 11.94
CA GLU A 79 43.09 15.53 12.19
C GLU A 79 42.63 14.81 13.46
N GLU A 80 42.47 15.53 14.57
CA GLU A 80 41.97 14.99 15.84
C GLU A 80 40.55 14.40 15.68
N ARG A 81 39.71 15.06 14.88
CA ARG A 81 38.39 14.56 14.52
C ARG A 81 38.47 13.24 13.77
N GLN A 82 39.40 13.10 12.82
CA GLN A 82 39.57 11.83 12.08
C GLN A 82 40.08 10.73 13.00
N GLN A 83 41.05 11.02 13.87
CA GLN A 83 41.53 10.07 14.85
C GLN A 83 40.43 9.62 15.81
N ALA A 84 39.58 10.54 16.29
CA ALA A 84 38.44 10.20 17.14
C ALA A 84 37.43 9.30 16.41
N ARG A 85 37.18 9.55 15.12
CA ARG A 85 36.31 8.72 14.28
C ARG A 85 36.87 7.32 14.06
N GLU A 86 38.15 7.20 13.74
CA GLU A 86 38.79 5.90 13.56
C GLU A 86 38.81 5.11 14.87
N ARG A 87 39.11 5.76 16.01
CA ARG A 87 38.99 5.13 17.35
C ARG A 87 37.57 4.66 17.62
N TYR A 88 36.55 5.45 17.27
CA TYR A 88 35.15 5.05 17.44
C TYR A 88 34.78 3.86 16.56
N LYS A 89 35.21 3.85 15.29
CA LYS A 89 35.01 2.75 14.34
C LYS A 89 35.68 1.45 14.81
N GLN A 90 36.88 1.55 15.40
CA GLN A 90 37.59 0.41 15.97
C GLN A 90 36.92 -0.13 17.24
N LYS A 91 36.45 0.76 18.13
CA LYS A 91 35.77 0.38 19.38
C LYS A 91 34.35 -0.16 19.16
N HIS A 92 33.65 0.34 18.14
CA HIS A 92 32.25 0.01 17.86
C HIS A 92 32.00 -0.29 16.38
N PRO A 93 32.61 -1.36 15.83
CA PRO A 93 32.53 -1.67 14.40
C PRO A 93 31.10 -1.98 13.95
N GLU A 94 30.32 -2.71 14.75
CA GLU A 94 28.94 -3.07 14.39
C GLU A 94 27.98 -1.89 14.49
N ALA A 95 28.10 -1.04 15.53
CA ALA A 95 27.29 0.17 15.64
C ALA A 95 27.59 1.16 14.49
N TYR A 96 28.86 1.26 14.08
CA TYR A 96 29.24 2.08 12.92
C TYR A 96 28.64 1.53 11.61
N LYS A 97 28.72 0.22 11.36
CA LYS A 97 28.10 -0.42 10.19
C LYS A 97 26.58 -0.24 10.20
N GLN A 98 25.93 -0.38 11.35
CA GLN A 98 24.49 -0.16 11.49
C GLN A 98 24.12 1.29 11.20
N ALA A 99 24.82 2.25 11.79
CA ALA A 99 24.60 3.67 11.52
C ALA A 99 24.78 4.01 10.01
N GLN A 100 25.75 3.38 9.35
CA GLN A 100 25.96 3.53 7.91
C GLN A 100 24.80 2.93 7.09
N ARG A 101 24.29 1.76 7.48
CA ARG A 101 23.10 1.14 6.87
C ARG A 101 21.86 2.02 7.07
N ASP A 102 21.62 2.47 8.29
CA ASP A 102 20.48 3.33 8.62
C ASP A 102 20.53 4.66 7.89
N TYR A 103 21.73 5.22 7.71
CA TYR A 103 21.93 6.40 6.86
C TYR A 103 21.59 6.11 5.40
N TYR A 104 22.08 4.99 4.85
CA TYR A 104 21.80 4.60 3.47
C TYR A 104 20.29 4.38 3.24
N HIS A 105 19.61 3.68 4.14
CA HIS A 105 18.19 3.41 4.01
C HIS A 105 17.34 4.69 4.11
N ARG A 106 17.63 5.57 5.07
CA ARG A 106 16.94 6.87 5.21
C ARG A 106 17.17 7.80 4.02
N ASN A 107 18.34 7.73 3.38
CA ASN A 107 18.72 8.62 2.28
C ASN A 107 18.73 7.93 0.92
N ARG A 108 18.12 6.74 0.81
CA ARG A 108 18.22 5.89 -0.39
C ARG A 108 17.75 6.64 -1.63
N GLU A 109 16.64 7.34 -1.52
CA GLU A 109 16.03 8.09 -2.62
C GLU A 109 16.87 9.30 -3.02
N ALA A 110 17.34 10.09 -2.06
CA ALA A 110 18.21 11.23 -2.30
C ALA A 110 19.56 10.82 -2.92
N ILE A 111 20.13 9.69 -2.49
CA ILE A 111 21.34 9.11 -3.11
C ILE A 111 21.06 8.68 -4.55
N ALA A 112 19.93 8.00 -4.78
CA ALA A 112 19.52 7.57 -6.11
C ALA A 112 19.21 8.76 -7.04
N GLU A 113 18.64 9.84 -6.51
CA GLU A 113 18.36 11.08 -7.23
C GLU A 113 19.65 11.81 -7.61
N ARG A 114 20.59 12.01 -6.66
CA ARG A 114 21.92 12.58 -6.98
C ARG A 114 22.69 11.74 -7.98
N ARG A 115 22.52 10.43 -7.94
CA ARG A 115 23.06 9.53 -8.96
C ARG A 115 22.39 9.78 -10.31
N ARG A 116 21.05 9.81 -10.37
CA ARG A 116 20.28 10.11 -11.59
C ARG A 116 20.67 11.47 -12.19
N ALA A 117 20.78 12.51 -11.37
CA ALA A 117 21.19 13.85 -11.80
C ALA A 117 22.60 13.85 -12.42
N ARG A 118 23.57 13.15 -11.81
CA ARG A 118 24.91 12.99 -12.40
C ARG A 118 24.89 12.20 -13.70
N GLU A 119 24.10 11.14 -13.80
CA GLU A 119 23.95 10.35 -15.02
C GLU A 119 23.25 11.13 -16.14
N ALA A 120 22.35 12.04 -15.80
CA ALA A 120 21.68 12.91 -16.76
C ALA A 120 22.58 14.07 -17.24
N ALA A 121 23.44 14.59 -16.37
CA ALA A 121 24.40 15.64 -16.71
C ALA A 121 25.47 15.16 -17.71
N ASP A 122 26.04 13.96 -17.48
CA ASP A 122 27.07 13.36 -18.34
C ASP A 122 26.73 11.90 -18.69
N PRO A 123 25.88 11.66 -19.71
CA PRO A 123 25.44 10.30 -20.06
C PRO A 123 26.60 9.41 -20.54
N ASP A 124 27.58 9.96 -21.25
CA ASP A 124 28.72 9.21 -21.79
C ASP A 124 29.65 8.71 -20.68
N LYS A 125 29.97 9.59 -19.72
CA LYS A 125 30.76 9.24 -18.53
C LYS A 125 30.08 8.18 -17.68
N ALA A 126 28.75 8.24 -17.57
CA ALA A 126 27.97 7.21 -16.88
C ALA A 126 27.98 5.86 -17.62
N ASN A 127 27.96 5.87 -18.95
CA ASN A 127 28.04 4.66 -19.77
C ASN A 127 29.45 4.05 -19.72
N GLU A 128 30.51 4.85 -19.78
CA GLU A 128 31.89 4.38 -19.57
C GLU A 128 32.10 3.79 -18.19
N ALA A 129 31.59 4.45 -17.13
CA ALA A 129 31.69 3.93 -15.77
C ALA A 129 30.97 2.58 -15.62
N ARG A 130 29.84 2.38 -16.33
CA ARG A 130 29.16 1.08 -16.42
C ARG A 130 30.01 0.05 -17.14
N ARG A 131 30.60 0.38 -18.29
CA ARG A 131 31.51 -0.52 -19.04
C ARG A 131 32.68 -0.95 -18.15
N ARG A 132 33.41 0.00 -17.56
CA ARG A 132 34.52 -0.28 -16.62
C ARG A 132 34.10 -1.10 -15.39
N ALA A 133 32.83 -0.99 -14.95
CA ALA A 133 32.33 -1.81 -13.85
C ALA A 133 32.05 -3.26 -14.29
N VAL A 134 31.51 -3.44 -15.50
CA VAL A 134 31.31 -4.77 -16.11
C VAL A 134 32.66 -5.43 -16.38
N ASP A 135 33.62 -4.69 -16.93
CA ASP A 135 34.98 -5.19 -17.22
C ASP A 135 35.67 -5.63 -15.92
N ARG A 136 35.65 -4.81 -14.87
CA ARG A 136 36.19 -5.19 -13.55
C ARG A 136 35.47 -6.39 -12.91
N ALA A 137 34.17 -6.55 -13.15
CA ALA A 137 33.44 -7.72 -12.66
C ALA A 137 33.92 -8.99 -13.38
N ARG A 138 34.06 -8.90 -14.72
CA ARG A 138 34.59 -9.97 -15.57
C ARG A 138 36.02 -10.34 -15.20
N GLU A 139 36.89 -9.35 -15.01
CA GLU A 139 38.29 -9.54 -14.55
C GLU A 139 38.36 -10.20 -13.17
N ALA A 140 37.44 -9.88 -12.26
CA ALA A 140 37.37 -10.47 -10.94
C ALA A 140 36.80 -11.91 -10.93
N GLY A 141 36.60 -12.54 -12.10
CA GLY A 141 35.94 -13.84 -12.22
C GLY A 141 34.48 -13.83 -11.74
N ARG A 142 33.94 -12.64 -11.47
CA ARG A 142 32.51 -12.41 -11.29
C ARG A 142 31.93 -12.25 -12.68
N ASP A 143 32.03 -13.31 -13.47
CA ASP A 143 31.30 -13.41 -14.71
C ASP A 143 29.84 -13.18 -14.36
N SER A 144 29.34 -12.01 -14.74
CA SER A 144 27.92 -11.69 -14.79
C SER A 144 27.22 -12.49 -15.89
N ALA A 145 27.74 -13.67 -16.23
CA ALA A 145 26.95 -14.77 -16.76
C ALA A 145 26.08 -15.27 -15.60
N TRP A 146 25.10 -14.45 -15.20
CA TRP A 146 23.87 -15.01 -14.71
C TRP A 146 23.32 -15.90 -15.84
N SER A 147 23.73 -17.17 -15.78
CA SER A 147 23.24 -18.22 -16.64
C SER A 147 21.99 -18.72 -15.96
N PRO A 148 20.79 -18.51 -16.54
CA PRO A 148 19.57 -18.95 -15.91
C PRO A 148 19.69 -20.43 -15.58
N THR A 149 19.27 -20.82 -14.37
CA THR A 149 19.21 -22.23 -13.98
C THR A 149 18.35 -23.01 -14.99
N PRO A 150 18.52 -24.33 -15.14
CA PRO A 150 17.74 -25.12 -16.09
C PRO A 150 16.23 -24.87 -16.00
N ASP A 151 15.69 -24.73 -14.78
CA ASP A 151 14.29 -24.39 -14.54
C ASP A 151 13.91 -22.98 -15.01
N GLN A 152 14.79 -22.00 -14.79
CA GLN A 152 14.60 -20.65 -15.32
C GLN A 152 14.65 -20.66 -16.85
N ARG A 153 15.50 -21.48 -17.48
CA ARG A 153 15.53 -21.63 -18.95
C ARG A 153 14.25 -22.26 -19.48
N ALA A 154 13.68 -23.24 -18.77
CA ALA A 154 12.41 -23.85 -19.13
C ALA A 154 11.27 -22.81 -19.10
N THR A 155 11.15 -22.06 -18.00
CA THR A 155 10.14 -21.00 -17.87
C THR A 155 10.31 -19.88 -18.91
N TYR A 156 11.55 -19.51 -19.26
CA TYR A 156 11.79 -18.55 -20.34
C TYR A 156 11.35 -19.08 -21.71
N ARG A 157 11.67 -20.35 -22.03
CA ARG A 157 11.22 -21.00 -23.26
C ARG A 157 9.70 -21.11 -23.33
N GLU A 158 9.03 -21.40 -22.22
CA GLU A 158 7.57 -21.43 -22.14
C GLU A 158 6.97 -20.07 -22.45
N ARG A 159 7.45 -18.99 -21.80
CA ARG A 159 7.02 -17.62 -22.08
C ARG A 159 7.25 -17.22 -23.54
N GLU A 160 8.38 -17.61 -24.12
CA GLU A 160 8.68 -17.33 -25.53
C GLU A 160 7.74 -18.10 -26.47
N ASN A 161 7.45 -19.36 -26.16
CA ASN A 161 6.49 -20.17 -26.90
C ASN A 161 5.07 -19.61 -26.80
N GLU A 162 4.65 -19.15 -25.63
CA GLU A 162 3.36 -18.47 -25.43
C GLU A 162 3.27 -17.17 -26.24
N ALA A 163 4.33 -16.35 -26.21
CA ALA A 163 4.40 -15.12 -27.01
C ALA A 163 4.26 -15.43 -28.51
N ARG A 164 4.94 -16.48 -29.01
CA ARG A 164 4.81 -16.95 -30.39
C ARG A 164 3.39 -17.46 -30.70
N ARG A 165 2.75 -18.21 -29.80
CA ARG A 165 1.36 -18.66 -29.98
C ARG A 165 0.39 -17.47 -30.06
N MET A 166 0.58 -16.47 -29.20
CA MET A 166 -0.24 -15.25 -29.19
C MET A 166 -0.03 -14.40 -30.45
N ALA A 167 1.21 -14.27 -30.93
CA ALA A 167 1.51 -13.60 -32.19
C ALA A 167 0.81 -14.30 -33.37
N ARG A 168 0.86 -15.63 -33.45
CA ARG A 168 0.14 -16.41 -34.48
C ARG A 168 -1.38 -16.24 -34.38
N ARG A 169 -1.94 -16.21 -33.18
CA ARG A 169 -3.39 -15.96 -32.97
C ARG A 169 -3.80 -14.56 -33.43
N ARG A 170 -2.98 -13.54 -33.16
CA ARG A 170 -3.20 -12.16 -33.65
C ARG A 170 -3.14 -12.09 -35.17
N ALA A 171 -2.11 -12.69 -35.77
CA ALA A 171 -1.97 -12.75 -37.23
C ALA A 171 -3.17 -13.45 -37.89
N ARG A 172 -3.65 -14.56 -37.32
CA ARG A 172 -4.88 -15.24 -37.78
C ARG A 172 -6.14 -14.38 -37.65
N ALA A 173 -6.20 -13.51 -36.64
CA ALA A 173 -7.29 -12.57 -36.44
C ALA A 173 -7.13 -11.27 -37.25
N GLY A 174 -6.12 -11.16 -38.12
CA GLY A 174 -5.82 -9.93 -38.88
C GLY A 174 -5.35 -8.76 -38.02
N LEU A 175 -5.03 -9.00 -36.75
CA LEU A 175 -4.57 -7.97 -35.82
C LEU A 175 -3.07 -7.73 -36.02
N PRO A 176 -2.62 -6.46 -36.10
CA PRO A 176 -1.20 -6.15 -36.22
C PRO A 176 -0.42 -6.73 -35.05
N GLU A 177 0.85 -7.08 -35.29
CA GLU A 177 1.75 -7.46 -34.22
C GLU A 177 1.76 -6.35 -33.17
N ARG A 178 1.75 -6.73 -31.88
CA ARG A 178 1.84 -5.75 -30.81
C ARG A 178 3.25 -5.18 -30.83
N GLN A 179 3.45 -4.14 -31.65
CA GLN A 179 4.58 -3.24 -31.53
C GLN A 179 4.41 -2.51 -30.21
N LEU A 180 4.87 -3.14 -29.14
CA LEU A 180 5.35 -2.35 -28.01
C LEU A 180 6.55 -1.62 -28.58
N HIS A 181 6.38 -0.37 -29.00
CA HIS A 181 7.51 0.51 -29.22
C HIS A 181 8.37 0.39 -27.96
N ARG A 182 9.51 -0.27 -28.10
CA ARG A 182 10.37 -0.60 -26.97
C ARG A 182 11.14 0.67 -26.67
N VAL A 183 10.46 1.62 -26.04
CA VAL A 183 11.01 2.89 -25.62
C VAL A 183 12.15 2.60 -24.65
N HIS A 184 13.35 3.07 -24.99
CA HIS A 184 14.52 2.84 -24.15
C HIS A 184 14.28 3.47 -22.76
N ALA A 185 14.85 2.88 -21.71
CA ALA A 185 14.69 3.39 -20.35
C ALA A 185 14.93 4.92 -20.18
N PRO A 186 15.95 5.55 -20.82
CA PRO A 186 16.10 7.01 -20.77
C PRO A 186 14.96 7.77 -21.45
N GLU A 187 14.52 7.33 -22.63
CA GLU A 187 13.42 7.95 -23.38
C GLU A 187 12.09 7.80 -22.63
N ARG A 188 11.85 6.66 -21.98
CA ARG A 188 10.68 6.46 -21.14
C ARG A 188 10.66 7.45 -19.98
N ARG A 189 11.81 7.66 -19.33
CA ARG A 189 11.93 8.65 -18.24
C ARG A 189 11.73 10.07 -18.75
N HIS A 190 12.21 10.39 -19.95
CA HIS A 190 11.97 11.68 -20.57
C HIS A 190 10.48 11.90 -20.84
N ASN A 191 9.80 10.89 -21.41
CA ASN A 191 8.36 10.93 -21.66
C ASN A 191 7.55 11.03 -20.36
N ASP A 192 7.94 10.28 -19.32
CA ASP A 192 7.33 10.35 -17.99
C ASP A 192 7.49 11.77 -17.40
N ALA A 193 8.70 12.34 -17.47
CA ALA A 193 8.96 13.70 -16.98
C ALA A 193 8.21 14.77 -17.79
N ALA A 194 8.11 14.60 -19.11
CA ALA A 194 7.35 15.50 -19.98
C ALA A 194 5.84 15.41 -19.70
N ALA A 195 5.33 14.20 -19.45
CA ALA A 195 3.95 13.99 -19.04
C ALA A 195 3.66 14.64 -17.69
N ASP A 196 4.52 14.42 -16.69
CA ASP A 196 4.41 15.03 -15.37
C ASP A 196 4.39 16.57 -15.48
N ALA A 197 5.28 17.15 -16.30
CA ALA A 197 5.30 18.60 -16.56
C ALA A 197 4.01 19.09 -17.23
N PHE A 198 3.50 18.36 -18.22
CA PHE A 198 2.26 18.68 -18.92
C PHE A 198 1.03 18.65 -18.00
N PHE A 199 0.93 17.66 -17.12
CA PHE A 199 -0.19 17.54 -16.17
C PHE A 199 -0.06 18.44 -14.94
N ALA A 200 1.16 18.79 -14.53
CA ALA A 200 1.40 19.74 -13.45
C ALA A 200 1.16 21.21 -13.88
N GLN A 201 1.15 21.49 -15.18
CA GLN A 201 0.90 22.83 -15.70
C GLN A 201 -0.52 23.30 -15.35
N LYS A 202 -0.61 24.36 -14.54
CA LYS A 202 -1.89 25.05 -14.29
C LYS A 202 -2.26 25.86 -15.53
N ARG A 203 -3.23 25.35 -16.29
CA ARG A 203 -3.78 26.01 -17.48
C ARG A 203 -4.75 27.11 -17.10
N THR A 204 -4.73 28.19 -17.87
CA THR A 204 -5.74 29.25 -17.76
C THR A 204 -7.07 28.76 -18.34
N GLY A 205 -8.18 29.46 -18.03
CA GLY A 205 -9.48 29.13 -18.61
C GLY A 205 -9.51 29.21 -20.14
N GLU A 206 -8.72 30.13 -20.71
CA GLU A 206 -8.56 30.33 -22.15
C GLU A 206 -7.84 29.14 -22.81
N ASP A 207 -6.76 28.64 -22.19
CA ASP A 207 -6.06 27.44 -22.68
C ASP A 207 -6.99 26.21 -22.69
N ILE A 208 -7.84 26.08 -21.67
CA ILE A 208 -8.82 24.99 -21.59
C ILE A 208 -9.88 25.13 -22.67
N ALA A 209 -10.34 26.35 -22.95
CA ALA A 209 -11.31 26.62 -24.01
C ALA A 209 -10.73 26.32 -25.40
N LEU A 210 -9.47 26.68 -25.63
CA LEU A 210 -8.75 26.40 -26.87
C LEU A 210 -8.59 24.88 -27.10
N ILE A 211 -8.19 24.13 -26.06
CA ILE A 211 -8.08 22.67 -26.14
C ILE A 211 -9.45 22.04 -26.44
N ARG A 212 -10.51 22.51 -25.78
CA ARG A 212 -11.88 22.03 -26.05
C ARG A 212 -12.38 22.36 -27.45
N ALA A 213 -11.86 23.42 -28.07
CA ALA A 213 -12.19 23.79 -29.44
C ALA A 213 -11.37 23.02 -30.49
N GLN A 214 -10.19 22.52 -30.12
CA GLN A 214 -9.33 21.71 -31.00
C GLN A 214 -9.84 20.29 -31.17
N ASP A 215 -10.45 19.71 -30.14
CA ASP A 215 -10.95 18.34 -30.18
C ASP A 215 -12.43 18.29 -30.61
N GLU A 216 -12.74 17.42 -31.59
CA GLU A 216 -14.13 17.13 -31.92
C GLU A 216 -14.84 16.43 -30.73
N PRO A 217 -16.09 16.78 -30.42
CA PRO A 217 -16.86 16.10 -29.38
C PRO A 217 -16.90 14.60 -29.66
N THR A 218 -16.63 13.78 -28.63
CA THR A 218 -16.72 12.32 -28.77
C THR A 218 -18.15 11.95 -29.22
N PRO A 219 -18.30 11.16 -30.30
CA PRO A 219 -19.62 10.76 -30.79
C PRO A 219 -20.47 10.15 -29.67
N PRO A 220 -21.75 10.54 -29.56
CA PRO A 220 -22.62 10.12 -28.47
C PRO A 220 -22.75 8.58 -28.40
N GLU A 221 -22.70 7.91 -29.55
CA GLU A 221 -22.73 6.44 -29.65
C GLU A 221 -21.58 5.78 -28.88
N LEU A 222 -20.37 6.36 -28.94
CA LEU A 222 -19.21 5.83 -28.20
C LEU A 222 -19.33 6.09 -26.71
N VAL A 223 -19.92 7.22 -26.31
CA VAL A 223 -20.21 7.54 -24.91
C VAL A 223 -21.23 6.55 -24.35
N HIS A 224 -22.31 6.29 -25.09
CA HIS A 224 -23.32 5.30 -24.71
C HIS A 224 -22.73 3.89 -24.64
N ALA A 225 -21.96 3.46 -25.64
CA ALA A 225 -21.29 2.16 -25.60
C ALA A 225 -20.31 2.02 -24.43
N LEU A 226 -19.63 3.10 -24.04
CA LEU A 226 -18.77 3.12 -22.85
C LEU A 226 -19.59 3.01 -21.56
N GLN A 227 -20.70 3.75 -21.45
CA GLN A 227 -21.61 3.70 -20.32
C GLN A 227 -22.19 2.29 -20.15
N GLU A 228 -22.74 1.70 -21.21
CA GLU A 228 -23.24 0.32 -21.20
C GLU A 228 -22.16 -0.69 -20.80
N ARG A 229 -20.93 -0.57 -21.34
CA ARG A 229 -19.82 -1.44 -20.93
C ARG A 229 -19.42 -1.26 -19.47
N SER A 230 -19.47 -0.04 -18.97
CA SER A 230 -19.18 0.29 -17.57
C SER A 230 -20.25 -0.30 -16.64
N GLU A 231 -21.52 -0.14 -17.00
CA GLU A 231 -22.65 -0.70 -16.27
C GLU A 231 -22.62 -2.23 -16.27
N ASN A 232 -22.39 -2.86 -17.43
CA ASN A 232 -22.22 -4.31 -17.52
C ASN A 232 -21.06 -4.80 -16.65
N ARG A 233 -19.93 -4.08 -16.62
CA ARG A 233 -18.80 -4.41 -15.72
C ARG A 233 -19.15 -4.24 -14.26
N ARG A 234 -19.95 -3.23 -13.90
CA ARG A 234 -20.42 -3.03 -12.54
C ARG A 234 -21.33 -4.17 -12.11
N VAL A 235 -22.29 -4.54 -12.94
CA VAL A 235 -23.20 -5.68 -12.72
C VAL A 235 -22.39 -6.97 -12.49
N VAL A 236 -21.43 -7.26 -13.36
CA VAL A 236 -20.56 -8.45 -13.21
C VAL A 236 -19.77 -8.41 -11.90
N ARG A 237 -19.23 -7.26 -11.50
CA ARG A 237 -18.51 -7.11 -10.22
C ARG A 237 -19.41 -7.35 -9.02
N GLU A 238 -20.64 -6.83 -9.05
CA GLU A 238 -21.61 -7.03 -7.98
C GLU A 238 -22.00 -8.52 -7.89
N ILE A 239 -22.26 -9.19 -9.01
CA ILE A 239 -22.54 -10.64 -9.04
C ILE A 239 -21.36 -11.44 -8.47
N LEU A 240 -20.12 -11.09 -8.82
CA LEU A 240 -18.94 -11.77 -8.29
C LEU A 240 -18.77 -11.55 -6.78
N ALA A 241 -18.95 -10.32 -6.30
CA ALA A 241 -18.89 -10.03 -4.87
C ALA A 241 -19.93 -10.84 -4.09
N ILE A 242 -21.15 -10.90 -4.62
CA ILE A 242 -22.23 -11.72 -4.08
C ILE A 242 -21.85 -13.22 -4.05
N ALA A 243 -21.28 -13.72 -5.15
CA ALA A 243 -20.86 -15.13 -5.25
C ALA A 243 -19.75 -15.46 -4.25
N ASP A 244 -18.80 -14.55 -4.06
CA ASP A 244 -17.70 -14.71 -3.10
C ASP A 244 -18.23 -14.74 -1.65
N GLU A 245 -19.12 -13.82 -1.29
CA GLU A 245 -19.77 -13.82 0.03
C GLU A 245 -20.55 -15.11 0.28
N TYR A 246 -21.38 -15.52 -0.70
CA TYR A 246 -22.16 -16.76 -0.60
C TYR A 246 -21.26 -18.00 -0.47
N PHE A 247 -20.16 -18.05 -1.24
CA PHE A 247 -19.19 -19.14 -1.18
C PHE A 247 -18.52 -19.22 0.19
N VAL A 248 -18.11 -18.09 0.77
CA VAL A 248 -17.49 -18.06 2.11
C VAL A 248 -18.46 -18.55 3.18
N GLU A 249 -19.73 -18.16 3.11
CA GLU A 249 -20.74 -18.60 4.07
C GLU A 249 -21.10 -20.09 3.94
N HIS A 250 -21.08 -20.66 2.71
CA HIS A 250 -21.58 -22.00 2.42
C HIS A 250 -20.52 -22.97 1.88
N GLU A 251 -19.23 -22.69 2.07
CA GLU A 251 -18.12 -23.44 1.46
C GLU A 251 -18.20 -24.95 1.76
N VAL A 252 -18.42 -25.29 3.03
CA VAL A 252 -18.45 -26.67 3.52
C VAL A 252 -19.64 -27.43 2.92
N GLU A 253 -20.82 -26.80 2.90
CA GLU A 253 -22.04 -27.40 2.37
C GLU A 253 -21.95 -27.61 0.85
N LEU A 254 -21.48 -26.59 0.12
CA LEU A 254 -21.32 -26.67 -1.33
C LEU A 254 -20.32 -27.76 -1.72
N ARG A 255 -19.20 -27.89 -0.99
CA ARG A 255 -18.23 -28.97 -1.20
C ARG A 255 -18.81 -30.34 -0.89
N ALA A 256 -19.53 -30.49 0.21
CA ALA A 256 -20.17 -31.75 0.57
C ALA A 256 -21.16 -32.20 -0.50
N ARG A 257 -22.01 -31.28 -0.99
CA ARG A 257 -22.98 -31.57 -2.05
C ARG A 257 -22.32 -31.89 -3.38
N VAL A 258 -21.29 -31.13 -3.79
CA VAL A 258 -20.53 -31.44 -5.02
C VAL A 258 -19.87 -32.81 -4.90
N ALA A 259 -19.33 -33.18 -3.73
CA ALA A 259 -18.74 -34.49 -3.50
C ALA A 259 -19.77 -35.63 -3.59
N GLU A 260 -20.99 -35.42 -3.08
CA GLU A 260 -22.10 -36.38 -3.22
C GLU A 260 -22.50 -36.59 -4.68
N VAL A 261 -22.70 -35.50 -5.43
CA VAL A 261 -23.02 -35.55 -6.86
C VAL A 261 -21.87 -36.19 -7.65
N SER A 262 -20.62 -35.86 -7.32
CA SER A 262 -19.43 -36.45 -7.92
C SER A 262 -19.37 -37.97 -7.72
N ARG A 263 -19.67 -38.45 -6.51
CA ARG A 263 -19.77 -39.89 -6.20
C ARG A 263 -20.91 -40.57 -6.97
N ALA A 264 -22.06 -39.91 -7.08
CA ALA A 264 -23.20 -40.44 -7.85
C ALA A 264 -22.87 -40.54 -9.35
N ARG A 265 -22.24 -39.52 -9.93
CA ARG A 265 -21.74 -39.52 -11.32
C ARG A 265 -20.74 -40.64 -11.57
N PHE A 266 -19.80 -40.82 -10.65
CA PHE A 266 -18.82 -41.90 -10.75
C PHE A 266 -19.49 -43.28 -10.73
N ARG A 267 -20.47 -43.50 -9.85
CA ARG A 267 -21.27 -44.75 -9.84
C ARG A 267 -22.08 -44.95 -11.12
N GLY A 268 -22.50 -43.88 -11.78
CA GLY A 268 -23.19 -43.89 -13.06
C GLY A 268 -22.28 -43.95 -14.29
N GLY A 269 -20.96 -44.17 -14.12
CA GLY A 269 -20.00 -44.27 -15.23
C GLY A 269 -19.61 -42.93 -15.88
N MET A 270 -19.98 -41.80 -15.27
CA MET A 270 -19.58 -40.47 -15.73
C MET A 270 -18.32 -39.97 -15.00
N LEU A 271 -17.65 -38.99 -15.59
CA LEU A 271 -16.52 -38.32 -14.96
C LEU A 271 -16.95 -37.60 -13.66
N PRO A 272 -16.17 -37.74 -12.57
CA PRO A 272 -16.43 -37.04 -11.31
C PRO A 272 -16.27 -35.53 -11.47
N LEU A 273 -17.06 -34.77 -10.71
CA LEU A 273 -16.94 -33.31 -10.61
C LEU A 273 -15.71 -32.93 -9.78
N ASP A 274 -15.09 -31.81 -10.14
CA ASP A 274 -13.99 -31.22 -9.38
C ASP A 274 -14.52 -30.48 -8.14
N VAL A 275 -14.22 -31.05 -6.97
CA VAL A 275 -14.67 -30.56 -5.66
C VAL A 275 -14.08 -29.19 -5.31
N TYR A 276 -13.04 -28.71 -6.00
CA TYR A 276 -12.44 -27.41 -5.71
C TYR A 276 -12.97 -26.27 -6.58
N THR A 277 -13.37 -26.54 -7.82
CA THR A 277 -13.81 -25.50 -8.76
C THR A 277 -15.33 -25.42 -8.90
N GLU A 278 -16.04 -26.55 -8.85
CA GLU A 278 -17.50 -26.60 -9.03
C GLU A 278 -18.29 -25.90 -7.92
N PRO A 279 -17.88 -25.93 -6.64
CA PRO A 279 -18.55 -25.13 -5.60
C PRO A 279 -18.59 -23.63 -5.90
N ARG A 280 -17.51 -23.08 -6.47
CA ARG A 280 -17.44 -21.67 -6.85
C ARG A 280 -18.33 -21.37 -8.06
N ARG A 281 -18.41 -22.31 -9.01
CA ARG A 281 -19.32 -22.21 -10.15
C ARG A 281 -20.77 -22.18 -9.69
N HIS A 282 -21.15 -23.04 -8.74
CA HIS A 282 -22.50 -23.04 -8.17
C HIS A 282 -22.81 -21.77 -7.37
N ALA A 283 -21.85 -21.24 -6.62
CA ALA A 283 -22.02 -19.94 -5.96
C ALA A 283 -22.27 -18.82 -6.97
N LEU A 284 -21.57 -18.82 -8.11
CA LEU A 284 -21.78 -17.86 -9.20
C LEU A 284 -23.14 -18.04 -9.90
N GLU A 285 -23.58 -19.26 -10.14
CA GLU A 285 -24.90 -19.57 -10.70
C GLU A 285 -26.02 -19.12 -9.75
N PHE A 286 -25.83 -19.29 -8.45
CA PHE A 286 -26.77 -18.84 -7.44
C PHE A 286 -26.81 -17.31 -7.36
N ALA A 287 -25.65 -16.65 -7.33
CA ALA A 287 -25.51 -15.20 -7.33
C ALA A 287 -26.15 -14.55 -8.56
N SER A 288 -25.88 -15.07 -9.76
CA SER A 288 -26.45 -14.55 -11.01
C SER A 288 -27.97 -14.70 -11.05
N ARG A 289 -28.52 -15.85 -10.64
CA ARG A 289 -29.98 -16.05 -10.54
C ARG A 289 -30.62 -15.16 -9.48
N GLY A 290 -29.95 -14.95 -8.34
CA GLY A 290 -30.43 -14.07 -7.28
C GLY A 290 -30.41 -12.60 -7.68
N TYR A 291 -29.34 -12.15 -8.35
CA TYR A 291 -29.19 -10.78 -8.86
C TYR A 291 -30.26 -10.44 -9.90
N LEU A 292 -30.54 -11.34 -10.85
CA LEU A 292 -31.60 -11.16 -11.85
C LEU A 292 -33.00 -11.04 -11.22
N ARG A 293 -33.24 -11.70 -10.07
CA ARG A 293 -34.52 -11.56 -9.35
C ARG A 293 -34.58 -10.28 -8.51
N ALA A 294 -33.47 -9.89 -7.89
CA ALA A 294 -33.39 -8.70 -7.05
C ALA A 294 -33.44 -7.39 -7.88
N SER A 295 -32.81 -7.37 -9.06
CA SER A 295 -32.84 -6.21 -9.97
C SER A 295 -34.22 -5.89 -10.53
N VAL A 296 -35.12 -6.88 -10.59
CA VAL A 296 -36.55 -6.67 -10.92
C VAL A 296 -37.33 -6.07 -9.75
N ALA A 297 -36.85 -6.22 -8.52
CA ALA A 297 -37.53 -5.80 -7.29
C ALA A 297 -37.05 -4.45 -6.71
N SER A 298 -35.78 -4.06 -6.92
CA SER A 298 -35.27 -2.74 -6.53
C SER A 298 -33.95 -2.36 -7.25
N PRO A 299 -33.82 -1.12 -7.75
CA PRO A 299 -32.60 -0.63 -8.43
C PRO A 299 -31.51 -0.11 -7.48
N THR A 300 -31.74 -0.03 -6.17
CA THR A 300 -30.70 0.31 -5.19
C THR A 300 -29.83 -0.90 -4.84
N SER A 301 -28.54 -0.69 -4.56
CA SER A 301 -27.50 -1.70 -4.25
C SER A 301 -28.03 -3.11 -3.90
N SER A 302 -27.80 -4.06 -4.80
CA SER A 302 -28.38 -5.41 -4.73
C SER A 302 -27.73 -6.31 -3.68
N LEU A 303 -26.54 -5.97 -3.15
CA LEU A 303 -25.83 -6.74 -2.12
C LEU A 303 -26.63 -6.86 -0.81
N THR A 304 -27.21 -5.76 -0.33
CA THR A 304 -27.99 -5.76 0.93
C THR A 304 -29.29 -6.55 0.77
N VAL A 305 -29.95 -6.42 -0.38
CA VAL A 305 -31.16 -7.17 -0.73
C VAL A 305 -30.85 -8.65 -0.90
N PHE A 306 -29.71 -8.99 -1.50
CA PHE A 306 -29.26 -10.35 -1.69
C PHE A 306 -29.00 -11.05 -0.35
N ARG A 307 -28.29 -10.41 0.58
CA ARG A 307 -28.04 -10.95 1.92
C ARG A 307 -29.33 -11.30 2.65
N TRP A 308 -30.36 -10.45 2.52
CA TRP A 308 -31.69 -10.75 3.06
C TRP A 308 -32.32 -11.98 2.37
N LEU A 309 -32.27 -12.06 1.04
CA LEU A 309 -32.80 -13.21 0.28
C LEU A 309 -32.06 -14.52 0.58
N THR A 310 -30.75 -14.51 0.78
CA THR A 310 -29.99 -15.73 1.07
C THR A 310 -30.21 -16.25 2.46
N THR A 311 -30.37 -15.36 3.45
CA THR A 311 -30.72 -15.79 4.82
C THR A 311 -32.07 -16.50 4.88
N ASP A 312 -33.03 -16.12 4.03
CA ASP A 312 -34.33 -16.79 3.94
C ASP A 312 -34.29 -18.05 3.05
N ARG A 313 -33.44 -18.05 2.02
CA ARG A 313 -33.30 -19.18 1.07
C ARG A 313 -32.37 -20.28 1.57
N ALA A 314 -31.44 -20.01 2.48
CA ALA A 314 -30.67 -21.06 3.16
C ALA A 314 -31.60 -22.05 3.90
N LYS A 315 -32.81 -21.62 4.28
CA LYS A 315 -33.86 -22.49 4.86
C LYS A 315 -34.59 -23.36 3.82
N ARG A 316 -34.47 -23.06 2.52
CA ARG A 316 -35.04 -23.84 1.40
C ARG A 316 -33.89 -24.23 0.48
N GLY A 317 -33.30 -25.40 0.74
CA GLY A 317 -32.11 -25.90 0.05
C GLY A 317 -32.14 -25.67 -1.47
N PRO A 318 -31.05 -25.19 -2.09
CA PRO A 318 -30.99 -25.04 -3.54
C PRO A 318 -31.00 -26.43 -4.20
N ASP A 319 -31.97 -26.67 -5.10
CA ASP A 319 -31.99 -27.84 -5.97
C ASP A 319 -30.76 -27.82 -6.89
N ILE A 320 -29.84 -28.73 -6.63
CA ILE A 320 -28.75 -29.04 -7.55
C ILE A 320 -29.35 -30.00 -8.58
N SER A 321 -29.78 -29.46 -9.71
CA SER A 321 -30.28 -30.27 -10.83
C SER A 321 -29.14 -31.06 -11.46
N LEU A 322 -29.37 -32.36 -11.65
CA LEU A 322 -28.48 -33.35 -12.28
C LEU A 322 -28.22 -33.06 -13.77
#